data_AF-A0AA38P8D3-F1
#
_entry.id   AF-A0AA38P8D3-F1
#
_cell.length_a   1.000
_cell.length_b   1.000
_cell.length_c   1.000
_cell.angle_alpha   90.00
_cell.angle_beta   90.00
_cell.angle_gamma   90.00
#
_symmetry.space_group_name_H-M   'P 1'
#
loop_
_entity.id
_entity.type
_entity.pdbx_description
1 polymer ?
#
loop_
_entity_poly.entity_id
_entity_poly.type
_entity_poly.pdbx_seq_one_letter_code
_entity_poly.pdbx_strand_id
1 'polypeptide(L)'
;WLKSYLNFGPDRPIWASVADALFAFHTPESERSVEDLVKINVFLQSWKTKRRDLPKDLQDILKVGSKYGVRLEGLAFSRDILRQMPIWYHIESQPIRHLNRGRESACLRGNHRVLTVGDAEKLARMTTTTRHTNRRDCRCRSCVELRTRAKCSAPNRCMNRAEQLLNVLPQKWNPLSRLP
;
A
#
# COMPACT_ATOMS: atom_id res chain seq x y z
N TRP A 1 5.55 24.14 -5.37
CA TRP A 1 4.63 23.02 -5.67
C TRP A 1 5.21 21.66 -5.33
N LEU A 2 6.19 21.11 -6.06
CA LEU A 2 6.66 19.72 -5.81
C LEU A 2 7.18 19.48 -4.38
N LYS A 3 8.04 20.34 -3.82
CA LYS A 3 8.53 20.19 -2.43
C LYS A 3 7.38 20.10 -1.42
N SER A 4 6.41 21.00 -1.54
CA SER A 4 5.23 21.03 -0.67
C SER A 4 4.32 19.81 -0.88
N TYR A 5 4.19 19.31 -2.11
CA TYR A 5 3.43 18.10 -2.42
C TYR A 5 4.04 16.84 -1.77
N LEU A 6 5.37 16.76 -1.77
CA LEU A 6 6.14 15.66 -1.17
C LEU A 6 6.27 15.77 0.36
N ASN A 7 5.66 16.78 0.98
CA ASN A 7 5.55 16.82 2.43
C ASN A 7 4.46 15.84 2.87
N PHE A 8 4.86 14.69 3.42
CA PHE A 8 3.95 13.68 3.98
C PHE A 8 3.76 13.82 5.49
N GLY A 9 4.36 14.84 6.12
CA GLY A 9 4.27 15.10 7.54
C GLY A 9 2.95 15.77 7.99
N PRO A 10 2.87 16.20 9.26
CA PRO A 10 1.66 16.85 9.80
C PRO A 10 1.28 18.14 9.07
N ASP A 11 2.27 18.84 8.50
CA ASP A 11 2.07 20.07 7.73
C ASP A 11 1.77 19.81 6.24
N ARG A 12 1.29 18.60 5.90
CA ARG A 12 0.92 18.25 4.53
C ARG A 12 -0.24 19.15 4.08
N PRO A 13 -0.07 19.94 3.01
CA PRO A 13 -1.11 20.88 2.60
C PRO A 13 -2.32 20.15 2.02
N ILE A 14 -3.53 20.63 2.32
CA ILE A 14 -4.81 20.02 1.89
C ILE A 14 -4.87 19.81 0.37
N TRP A 15 -4.35 20.75 -0.41
CA TRP A 15 -4.35 20.63 -1.87
C TRP A 15 -3.54 19.42 -2.37
N ALA A 16 -2.57 18.91 -1.61
CA ALA A 16 -1.82 17.72 -1.99
C ALA A 16 -2.70 16.47 -1.95
N SER A 17 -3.67 16.40 -1.02
CA SER A 17 -4.68 15.33 -1.00
C SER A 17 -5.64 15.44 -2.19
N VAL A 18 -6.00 16.66 -2.60
CA VAL A 18 -6.79 16.88 -3.82
C VAL A 18 -5.98 16.47 -5.06
N ALA A 19 -4.68 16.78 -5.09
CA ALA A 19 -3.79 16.36 -6.15
C ALA A 19 -3.68 14.83 -6.24
N ASP A 20 -3.56 14.12 -5.11
CA ASP A 20 -3.59 12.65 -5.08
C ASP A 20 -4.87 12.09 -5.73
N ALA A 21 -6.03 12.66 -5.39
CA ALA A 21 -7.31 12.25 -5.97
C ALA A 21 -7.38 12.53 -7.49
N LEU A 22 -6.90 13.69 -7.95
CA LEU A 22 -6.85 14.01 -9.38
C LEU A 22 -5.90 13.07 -10.13
N PHE A 23 -4.73 12.76 -9.55
CA PHE A 23 -3.81 11.80 -10.17
C PHE A 23 -4.45 10.41 -10.30
N ALA A 24 -5.15 9.94 -9.26
CA ALA A 24 -5.87 8.67 -9.25
C ALA A 24 -7.03 8.66 -10.26
N PHE A 25 -7.80 9.75 -10.35
CA PHE A 25 -8.92 9.88 -11.29
C PHE A 25 -8.45 9.79 -12.74
N HIS A 26 -7.35 10.44 -13.09
CA HIS A 26 -6.79 10.42 -14.44
C HIS A 26 -5.93 9.18 -14.74
N THR A 27 -6.27 8.00 -14.23
CA THR A 27 -5.55 6.75 -14.52
C THR A 27 -5.75 6.32 -16.00
N PRO A 28 -4.71 5.84 -16.72
CA PRO A 28 -4.85 5.31 -18.08
C PRO A 28 -5.59 3.97 -18.13
N GLU A 29 -6.23 3.68 -19.26
CA GLU A 29 -6.97 2.42 -19.48
C GLU A 29 -6.07 1.18 -19.31
N SER A 30 -4.77 1.31 -19.60
CA SER A 30 -3.78 0.25 -19.35
C SER A 30 -3.68 -0.15 -17.88
N GLU A 31 -4.05 0.75 -16.96
CA GLU A 31 -4.03 0.58 -15.51
C GLU A 31 -5.44 0.36 -14.92
N ARG A 32 -6.46 0.10 -15.76
CA ARG A 32 -7.85 -0.12 -15.31
C ARG A 32 -8.02 -1.23 -14.25
N SER A 33 -7.07 -2.16 -14.18
CA SER A 33 -7.10 -3.24 -13.20
C SER A 33 -6.62 -2.83 -11.80
N VAL A 34 -6.12 -1.60 -11.65
CA VAL A 34 -5.77 -1.00 -10.36
C VAL A 34 -7.02 -0.35 -9.79
N GLU A 35 -7.52 -0.88 -8.67
CA GLU A 35 -8.71 -0.36 -7.98
C GLU A 35 -8.46 1.05 -7.42
N ASP A 36 -9.45 1.93 -7.48
CA ASP A 36 -9.29 3.33 -7.05
C ASP A 36 -8.93 3.46 -5.58
N LEU A 37 -9.48 2.60 -4.72
CA LEU A 37 -9.24 2.63 -3.28
C LEU A 37 -7.77 2.43 -2.89
N VAL A 38 -6.94 1.85 -3.78
CA VAL A 38 -5.51 1.65 -3.51
C VAL A 38 -4.60 2.67 -4.18
N LYS A 39 -5.15 3.62 -4.95
CA LYS A 39 -4.38 4.68 -5.61
C LYS A 39 -4.17 5.82 -4.62
N ILE A 40 -3.05 5.77 -3.91
CA ILE A 40 -2.72 6.69 -2.82
C ILE A 40 -1.81 7.80 -3.30
N ASN A 41 -0.68 7.47 -3.96
CA ASN A 41 0.28 8.48 -4.37
C ASN A 41 1.16 8.03 -5.54
N VAL A 42 1.32 8.91 -6.54
CA VAL A 42 2.05 8.64 -7.80
C VAL A 42 3.58 8.55 -7.66
N PHE A 43 4.16 9.07 -6.57
CA PHE A 43 5.60 8.94 -6.29
C PHE A 43 5.92 7.75 -5.39
N LEU A 44 4.92 7.22 -4.66
CA LEU A 44 5.09 6.07 -3.77
C LEU A 44 4.65 4.75 -4.40
N GLN A 45 3.96 4.80 -5.55
CA GLN A 45 3.40 3.63 -6.21
C GLN A 45 3.73 3.60 -7.72
N SER A 46 3.66 2.41 -8.30
CA SER A 46 4.10 2.12 -9.66
C SER A 46 3.04 2.36 -10.76
N TRP A 47 1.75 2.47 -10.39
CA TRP A 47 0.66 2.77 -11.32
C TRP A 47 0.84 4.16 -11.97
N LYS A 48 0.20 4.39 -13.12
CA LYS A 48 0.40 5.59 -13.94
C LYS A 48 -0.80 6.52 -13.95
N THR A 49 -0.56 7.79 -14.26
CA THR A 49 -1.57 8.83 -14.45
C THR A 49 -1.39 9.50 -15.83
N LYS A 50 -2.50 9.84 -16.50
CA LYS A 50 -2.53 10.50 -17.81
C LYS A 50 -2.18 11.97 -17.65
N ARG A 51 -0.90 12.30 -17.83
CA ARG A 51 -0.40 13.66 -17.63
C ARG A 51 -1.16 14.72 -18.43
N ARG A 52 -1.52 14.44 -19.67
CA ARG A 52 -2.20 15.41 -20.56
C ARG A 52 -3.59 15.86 -20.05
N ASP A 53 -4.24 15.04 -19.23
CA ASP A 53 -5.59 15.31 -18.74
C ASP A 53 -5.57 16.06 -17.39
N LEU A 54 -4.39 16.32 -16.83
CA LEU A 54 -4.22 17.01 -15.55
C LEU A 54 -4.14 18.54 -15.71
N PRO A 55 -4.51 19.31 -14.68
CA PRO A 55 -4.20 20.75 -14.60
C PRO A 55 -2.70 21.03 -14.72
N LYS A 56 -2.36 22.22 -15.23
CA LYS A 56 -0.98 22.63 -15.55
C LYS A 56 -0.02 22.46 -14.36
N ASP A 57 -0.43 22.84 -13.15
CA ASP A 57 0.41 22.71 -11.95
C ASP A 57 0.77 21.26 -11.63
N LEU A 58 -0.18 20.33 -11.78
CA LEU A 58 0.06 18.90 -11.53
C LEU A 58 0.94 18.29 -12.63
N GLN A 59 0.78 18.73 -13.88
CA GLN A 59 1.69 18.35 -14.95
C GLN A 59 3.13 18.79 -14.66
N ASP A 60 3.31 19.97 -14.09
CA ASP A 60 4.62 20.52 -13.76
C ASP A 60 5.23 19.82 -12.53
N ILE A 61 4.43 19.40 -11.54
CA ILE A 61 4.87 18.51 -10.45
C ILE A 61 5.49 17.23 -11.02
N LEU A 62 4.78 16.53 -11.90
CA LEU A 62 5.28 15.30 -12.54
C LEU A 62 6.51 15.57 -13.42
N LYS A 63 6.51 16.68 -14.17
CA LYS A 63 7.63 17.08 -15.03
C LYS A 63 8.90 17.29 -14.21
N VAL A 64 8.81 18.09 -13.16
CA VAL A 64 9.95 18.43 -12.30
C VAL A 64 10.42 17.19 -11.56
N GLY A 65 9.51 16.38 -11.02
CA GLY A 65 9.84 15.12 -10.36
C GLY A 65 10.65 14.20 -11.27
N SER A 66 10.21 14.02 -12.52
CA SER A 66 10.93 13.23 -13.51
C SER A 66 12.27 13.87 -13.93
N LYS A 67 12.29 15.18 -14.21
CA LYS A 67 13.49 15.91 -14.65
C LYS A 67 14.64 15.77 -13.66
N TYR A 68 14.35 15.82 -12.37
CA TYR A 68 15.35 15.74 -11.31
C TYR A 68 15.46 14.34 -10.71
N GLY A 69 14.80 13.33 -11.28
CA GLY A 69 14.91 11.94 -10.83
C GLY A 69 14.51 11.72 -9.38
N VAL A 70 13.45 12.39 -8.91
CA VAL A 70 12.95 12.26 -7.53
C VAL A 70 12.62 10.79 -7.24
N ARG A 71 13.23 10.26 -6.17
CA ARG A 71 13.11 8.88 -5.71
C ARG A 71 13.05 8.83 -4.18
N LEU A 72 12.57 7.70 -3.67
CA LEU A 72 12.59 7.41 -2.24
C LEU A 72 13.97 6.88 -1.86
N GLU A 73 14.80 7.77 -1.34
CA GLU A 73 16.14 7.44 -0.85
C GLU A 73 16.27 7.78 0.63
N GLY A 74 16.97 6.92 1.36
CA GLY A 74 17.22 7.06 2.79
C GLY A 74 18.10 5.93 3.31
N LEU A 75 18.96 6.24 4.28
CA LEU A 75 19.90 5.27 4.86
C LEU A 75 19.17 4.24 5.74
N ALA A 76 18.31 4.73 6.63
CA ALA A 76 17.44 3.90 7.47
C ALA A 76 16.16 4.70 7.78
N PHE A 77 15.01 4.18 7.34
CA PHE A 77 13.73 4.78 7.67
C PHE A 77 13.27 4.31 9.05
N SER A 78 12.65 5.20 9.82
CA SER A 78 11.96 4.77 11.04
C SER A 78 10.84 3.78 10.69
N ARG A 79 10.52 2.88 11.61
CA ARG A 79 9.42 1.93 11.42
C ARG A 79 8.09 2.61 11.13
N ASP A 80 7.87 3.78 11.70
CA ASP A 80 6.63 4.53 11.47
C ASP A 80 6.52 5.05 10.03
N ILE A 81 7.63 5.47 9.43
CA ILE A 81 7.66 5.85 8.00
C ILE A 81 7.38 4.62 7.14
N LEU A 82 8.06 3.50 7.40
CA LEU A 82 7.84 2.25 6.65
C LEU A 82 6.38 1.82 6.69
N ARG A 83 5.75 1.88 7.87
CA ARG A 83 4.36 1.47 8.07
C ARG A 83 3.35 2.38 7.37
N GLN A 84 3.70 3.63 7.08
CA GLN A 84 2.84 4.57 6.36
C GLN A 84 2.88 4.39 4.84
N MET A 85 3.87 3.65 4.32
CA MET A 85 4.00 3.38 2.89
C MET A 85 2.80 2.60 2.33
N PRO A 86 2.37 2.86 1.10
CA PRO A 86 1.31 2.09 0.45
C PRO A 86 1.80 0.67 0.14
N ILE A 87 1.05 -0.37 0.53
CA ILE A 87 1.48 -1.76 0.30
C ILE A 87 1.21 -2.22 -1.14
N TRP A 88 0.09 -1.79 -1.72
CA TRP A 88 -0.29 -2.17 -3.07
C TRP A 88 0.51 -1.37 -4.08
N TYR A 89 1.03 -2.03 -5.11
CA TYR A 89 1.80 -1.39 -6.18
C TYR A 89 2.98 -0.54 -5.64
N HIS A 90 3.51 -0.87 -4.47
CA HIS A 90 4.62 -0.17 -3.83
C HIS A 90 5.77 0.03 -4.83
N ILE A 91 6.28 1.27 -4.95
CA ILE A 91 7.23 1.64 -6.02
C ILE A 91 8.51 0.80 -6.02
N GLU A 92 8.96 0.38 -4.85
CA GLU A 92 10.17 -0.45 -4.66
C GLU A 92 9.88 -1.96 -4.61
N SER A 93 8.62 -2.40 -4.75
CA SER A 93 8.29 -3.84 -4.71
C SER A 93 8.61 -4.54 -6.02
N GLN A 94 8.89 -5.84 -5.95
CA GLN A 94 8.91 -6.67 -7.16
C GLN A 94 7.48 -6.74 -7.74
N PRO A 95 7.29 -6.62 -9.07
CA PRO A 95 5.98 -6.55 -9.69
C PRO A 95 5.29 -7.93 -9.72
N ILE A 96 4.73 -8.36 -8.59
CA ILE A 96 4.08 -9.66 -8.47
C ILE A 96 2.58 -9.53 -8.68
N ARG A 97 2.16 -9.54 -9.96
CA ARG A 97 0.76 -9.33 -10.39
C ARG A 97 -0.25 -10.24 -9.69
N HIS A 98 0.12 -11.48 -9.39
CA HIS A 98 -0.80 -12.44 -8.76
C HIS A 98 -1.11 -12.09 -7.30
N LEU A 99 -0.20 -11.41 -6.58
CA LEU A 99 -0.46 -10.95 -5.21
C LEU A 99 -1.40 -9.76 -5.18
N ASN A 100 -1.46 -8.95 -6.24
CA ASN A 100 -2.42 -7.86 -6.37
C ASN A 100 -3.83 -8.34 -6.74
N ARG A 101 -3.99 -9.60 -7.14
CA ARG A 101 -5.26 -10.17 -7.63
C ARG A 101 -5.74 -11.34 -6.76
N GLY A 102 -6.97 -11.75 -6.98
CA GLY A 102 -7.57 -12.90 -6.30
C GLY A 102 -8.43 -12.53 -5.10
N ARG A 103 -9.12 -13.54 -4.55
CA ARG A 103 -10.16 -13.37 -3.52
C ARG A 103 -9.59 -12.82 -2.21
N GLU A 104 -8.41 -13.29 -1.82
CA GLU A 104 -7.73 -12.84 -0.60
C GLU A 104 -7.34 -11.36 -0.72
N SER A 105 -6.77 -10.94 -1.86
CA SER A 105 -6.38 -9.53 -2.06
C SER A 105 -7.58 -8.60 -2.17
N ALA A 106 -8.65 -9.03 -2.82
CA ALA A 106 -9.92 -8.30 -2.82
C ALA A 106 -10.50 -8.17 -1.40
N CYS A 107 -10.45 -9.24 -0.60
CA CYS A 107 -10.86 -9.22 0.81
C CYS A 107 -9.96 -8.28 1.64
N LEU A 108 -8.64 -8.32 1.43
CA LEU A 108 -7.71 -7.42 2.11
C LEU A 108 -8.04 -5.95 1.83
N ARG A 109 -8.33 -5.61 0.58
CA ARG A 109 -8.71 -4.25 0.17
C ARG A 109 -10.09 -3.82 0.68
N GLY A 110 -11.13 -4.60 0.40
CA GLY A 110 -12.51 -4.20 0.70
C GLY A 110 -12.90 -4.39 2.16
N ASN A 111 -12.65 -5.58 2.69
CA ASN A 111 -13.12 -6.00 4.01
C ASN A 111 -12.17 -5.60 5.13
N HIS A 112 -10.87 -5.86 4.94
CA HIS A 112 -9.85 -5.53 5.94
C HIS A 112 -9.33 -4.10 5.82
N ARG A 113 -9.61 -3.40 4.71
CA ARG A 113 -9.14 -2.05 4.42
C ARG A 113 -7.62 -1.90 4.52
N VAL A 114 -6.89 -2.93 4.09
CA VAL A 114 -5.43 -2.91 4.04
C VAL A 114 -5.00 -1.99 2.91
N LEU A 115 -4.42 -0.85 3.27
CA LEU A 115 -3.91 0.15 2.33
C LEU A 115 -2.41 0.38 2.50
N THR A 116 -1.92 0.25 3.72
CA THR A 116 -0.52 0.53 4.08
C THR A 116 0.26 -0.73 4.44
N VAL A 117 1.59 -0.62 4.42
CA VAL A 117 2.52 -1.63 4.91
C VAL A 117 2.21 -1.97 6.37
N GLY A 118 1.88 -0.98 7.20
CA GLY A 118 1.50 -1.19 8.60
C GLY A 118 0.21 -1.98 8.76
N ASP A 119 -0.77 -1.81 7.87
CA ASP A 119 -2.01 -2.61 7.90
C ASP A 119 -1.74 -4.07 7.55
N ALA A 120 -0.91 -4.31 6.53
CA ALA A 120 -0.48 -5.66 6.17
C ALA A 120 0.34 -6.30 7.30
N GLU A 121 1.25 -5.56 7.92
CA GLU A 121 2.05 -6.02 9.07
C GLU A 121 1.17 -6.45 10.25
N LYS A 122 0.17 -5.63 10.61
CA LYS A 122 -0.76 -5.96 11.70
C LYS A 122 -1.47 -7.29 11.45
N LEU A 123 -1.93 -7.55 10.23
CA LEU A 123 -2.57 -8.82 9.88
C LEU A 123 -1.58 -9.99 9.85
N ALA A 124 -0.42 -9.80 9.25
CA ALA A 124 0.60 -10.85 9.16
C ALA A 124 1.03 -11.33 10.55
N ARG A 125 1.21 -10.42 11.51
CA ARG A 125 1.58 -10.77 12.90
C ARG A 125 0.48 -11.49 13.68
N MET A 126 -0.76 -11.56 13.19
CA MET A 126 -1.82 -12.32 13.89
C MET A 126 -1.58 -13.84 13.85
N THR A 127 -0.81 -14.34 12.86
CA THR A 127 -0.46 -15.75 12.73
C THR A 127 0.49 -16.22 13.84
N THR A 128 1.26 -15.31 14.44
CA THR A 128 2.25 -15.64 15.49
C THR A 128 1.64 -15.72 16.89
N THR A 129 0.31 -15.58 17.02
CA THR A 129 -0.35 -15.72 18.31
C THR A 129 -0.39 -17.19 18.75
N THR A 130 -0.13 -17.46 20.04
CA THR A 130 0.07 -18.83 20.56
C THR A 130 -1.10 -19.79 20.35
N ARG A 131 -2.33 -19.27 20.25
CA ARG A 131 -3.55 -20.07 20.01
C ARG A 131 -3.94 -20.16 18.54
N HIS A 132 -3.20 -19.51 17.65
CA HIS A 132 -3.48 -19.59 16.22
C HIS A 132 -3.03 -20.93 15.66
N THR A 133 -3.84 -21.49 14.77
CA THR A 133 -3.50 -22.70 14.00
C THR A 133 -3.78 -22.42 12.52
N ASN A 134 -3.02 -23.07 11.64
CA ASN A 134 -3.18 -22.90 10.20
C ASN A 134 -4.41 -23.64 9.63
N ARG A 135 -5.42 -23.92 10.46
CA ARG A 135 -6.68 -24.58 10.06
C ARG A 135 -7.73 -23.55 9.63
N ARG A 136 -8.53 -23.90 8.63
CA ARG A 136 -9.59 -23.03 8.07
C ARG A 136 -10.58 -22.52 9.13
N ASP A 137 -10.85 -23.34 10.14
CA ASP A 137 -11.82 -23.12 11.21
C ASP A 137 -11.16 -22.66 12.53
N CYS A 138 -9.91 -22.18 12.48
CA CYS A 138 -9.19 -21.68 13.66
C CYS A 138 -10.07 -20.73 14.49
N ARG A 139 -10.25 -21.06 15.77
CA ARG A 139 -11.10 -20.34 16.74
C ARG A 139 -10.31 -19.39 17.65
N CYS A 140 -9.08 -19.05 17.28
CA CYS A 140 -8.34 -18.04 18.04
C CYS A 140 -9.07 -16.68 17.96
N ARG A 141 -8.84 -15.83 18.96
CA ARG A 141 -9.48 -14.51 19.08
C ARG A 141 -9.40 -13.71 17.78
N SER A 142 -8.21 -13.61 17.20
CA SER A 142 -7.98 -12.86 15.94
C SER A 142 -8.81 -13.43 14.77
N CYS A 143 -8.84 -14.75 14.59
CA CYS A 143 -9.62 -15.35 13.50
C CYS A 143 -11.13 -15.19 13.71
N VAL A 144 -11.62 -15.23 14.97
CA VAL A 144 -13.03 -14.96 15.28
C VAL A 144 -13.37 -13.50 15.00
N GLU A 145 -12.56 -12.55 15.48
CA GLU A 145 -12.77 -11.12 15.24
C GLU A 145 -12.76 -10.76 13.74
N LEU A 146 -11.87 -11.36 12.95
CA LEU A 146 -11.85 -11.11 11.50
C LEU A 146 -13.07 -11.68 10.77
N ARG A 147 -13.62 -12.81 11.22
CA ARG A 147 -14.88 -13.35 10.66
C ARG A 147 -16.06 -12.45 11.00
N THR A 148 -16.15 -11.97 12.24
CA THR A 148 -17.33 -11.23 12.72
C THR A 148 -17.28 -9.76 12.32
N ARG A 149 -16.15 -9.08 12.50
CA ARG A 149 -16.02 -7.63 12.27
C ARG A 149 -15.70 -7.29 10.82
N ALA A 150 -14.70 -7.98 10.24
CA ALA A 150 -14.29 -7.73 8.85
C ALA A 150 -15.09 -8.57 7.84
N LYS A 151 -16.02 -9.44 8.28
CA LYS A 151 -16.78 -10.34 7.38
C LYS A 151 -15.86 -11.21 6.51
N CYS A 152 -14.68 -11.57 7.01
CA CYS A 152 -13.69 -12.37 6.29
C CYS A 152 -14.03 -13.85 6.39
N SER A 153 -14.26 -14.52 5.25
CA SER A 153 -14.60 -15.95 5.23
C SER A 153 -13.41 -16.89 5.47
N ALA A 154 -12.18 -16.42 5.24
CA ALA A 154 -10.96 -17.19 5.38
C ALA A 154 -9.81 -16.37 5.99
N PRO A 155 -9.83 -16.09 7.32
CA PRO A 155 -8.84 -15.24 7.98
C PRO A 155 -7.39 -15.66 7.72
N ASN A 156 -7.08 -16.95 7.87
CA ASN A 156 -5.71 -17.46 7.68
C ASN A 156 -5.16 -17.15 6.28
N ARG A 157 -5.99 -17.28 5.24
CA ARG A 157 -5.56 -16.99 3.86
C ARG A 157 -5.28 -15.50 3.66
N CYS A 158 -6.06 -14.63 4.31
CA CYS A 158 -5.83 -13.18 4.26
C CYS A 158 -4.57 -12.79 5.05
N MET A 159 -4.35 -13.36 6.23
CA MET A 159 -3.12 -13.14 7.00
C MET A 159 -1.87 -13.58 6.22
N ASN A 160 -1.89 -14.79 5.64
CA ASN A 160 -0.80 -15.31 4.82
C ASN A 160 -0.59 -14.46 3.56
N ARG A 161 -1.67 -13.97 2.93
CA ARG A 161 -1.56 -13.06 1.78
C ARG A 161 -0.94 -11.72 2.19
N ALA A 162 -1.26 -11.19 3.37
CA ALA A 162 -0.64 -9.97 3.89
C ALA A 162 0.86 -10.18 4.12
N GLU A 163 1.27 -11.33 4.67
CA GLU A 163 2.68 -11.69 4.82
C GLU A 163 3.39 -11.82 3.47
N GLN A 164 2.77 -12.46 2.47
CA GLN A 164 3.31 -12.54 1.11
C GLN A 164 3.51 -11.16 0.47
N LEU A 165 2.61 -10.20 0.71
CA LEU A 165 2.78 -8.82 0.25
C LEU A 165 3.98 -8.13 0.90
N LEU A 166 4.26 -8.41 2.17
CA LEU A 166 5.43 -7.86 2.86
C LEU A 166 6.73 -8.49 2.35
N ASN A 167 6.72 -9.79 2.05
CA ASN A 167 7.90 -10.53 1.62
C ASN A 167 8.42 -10.13 0.22
N VAL A 168 7.61 -9.44 -0.59
CA VAL A 168 8.07 -8.89 -1.89
C VAL A 168 8.67 -7.49 -1.78
N LEU A 169 8.61 -6.88 -0.58
CA LEU A 169 9.29 -5.62 -0.32
C LEU A 169 10.79 -5.88 -0.09
N PRO A 170 11.67 -5.02 -0.62
CA PRO A 170 13.08 -5.04 -0.24
C PRO A 170 13.25 -4.94 1.27
N GLN A 171 14.34 -5.49 1.81
CA GLN A 171 14.59 -5.52 3.27
C GLN A 171 14.46 -4.14 3.92
N LYS A 172 14.96 -3.09 3.25
CA LYS A 172 14.85 -1.69 3.73
C LYS A 172 13.41 -1.20 3.92
N TRP A 173 12.43 -1.81 3.23
CA TRP A 173 11.02 -1.45 3.27
C TRP A 173 10.14 -2.49 3.99
N ASN A 174 10.71 -3.62 4.40
CA ASN A 174 9.96 -4.70 5.04
C ASN A 174 10.03 -4.57 6.57
N PRO A 175 8.91 -4.29 7.26
CA PRO A 175 8.89 -4.12 8.72
C PRO A 175 9.09 -5.44 9.50
N LEU A 176 9.02 -6.60 8.83
CA LEU A 176 9.31 -7.90 9.43
C LEU A 176 10.82 -8.18 9.47
N SER A 177 11.60 -7.51 8.63
CA SER A 177 13.05 -7.66 8.61
C SER A 177 13.70 -6.96 9.81
N ARG A 178 14.81 -7.52 10.29
CA ARG A 178 15.75 -6.77 11.13
C ARG A 178 16.49 -5.81 10.20
N LEU A 179 16.33 -4.52 10.43
CA LEU A 179 17.20 -3.52 9.80
C LEU A 179 18.62 -3.72 10.39
N PRO A 180 19.68 -3.66 9.56
CA PRO A 180 21.06 -3.74 10.04
C PRO A 180 21.40 -2.60 11.00
#